data_AF-A0A2I0QJC6-F1
#
_entry.id   AF-A0A2I0QJC6-F1
#
_cell.length_a   1.000
_cell.length_b   1.000
_cell.length_c   1.000
_cell.angle_alpha   90.00
_cell.angle_beta   90.00
_cell.angle_gamma   90.00
#
_symmetry.space_group_name_H-M   'P 1'
#
loop_
_entity.id
_entity.type
_entity.pdbx_description
1 polymer ?
#
loop_
_entity_poly.entity_id
_entity_poly.type
_entity_poly.pdbx_seq_one_letter_code
_entity_poly.pdbx_strand_id
1 'polypeptide(L)'
;MKEKPKEDKGVEKPEKNGEKVQGKTSSIEDLSGVGPATAEKLREMGFQTVESIAVASIGELKDAGLTDSSAEKIINSARESLKMGFET
;
A
#
# COMPACT_ATOMS: atom_id res chain seq x y z
N MET A 1 21.99 27.14 -15.81
CA MET A 1 20.62 26.60 -15.90
C MET A 1 20.70 25.08 -15.86
N LYS A 2 19.69 24.45 -15.25
CA LYS A 2 19.54 23.03 -14.88
C LYS A 2 20.13 22.69 -13.51
N GLU A 3 19.44 22.07 -12.58
CA GLU A 3 18.01 21.97 -12.28
C GLU A 3 17.99 21.37 -10.86
N LYS A 4 17.25 22.02 -9.97
CA LYS A 4 16.69 21.58 -8.67
C LYS A 4 17.31 20.37 -7.94
N PRO A 5 17.68 20.53 -6.65
CA PRO A 5 17.99 19.40 -5.77
C PRO A 5 16.68 18.72 -5.34
N LYS A 6 16.69 17.39 -5.22
CA LYS A 6 15.72 16.64 -4.44
C LYS A 6 16.47 15.58 -3.63
N GLU A 7 16.96 16.01 -2.47
CA GLU A 7 17.16 15.14 -1.31
C GLU A 7 15.81 14.87 -0.63
N ASP A 8 15.83 13.92 0.31
CA ASP A 8 14.74 13.31 1.11
C ASP A 8 13.93 12.23 0.36
N LYS A 9 13.83 10.98 0.84
CA LYS A 9 13.96 10.50 2.22
C LYS A 9 13.84 8.97 2.27
N GLY A 10 14.55 8.35 3.22
CA GLY A 10 14.21 7.05 3.85
C GLY A 10 14.38 5.82 2.95
N VAL A 11 15.31 4.87 3.17
CA VAL A 11 15.52 4.10 4.42
C VAL A 11 14.14 3.69 4.95
N GLU A 12 13.71 2.43 4.95
CA GLU A 12 14.37 1.23 5.44
C GLU A 12 13.71 -0.01 4.80
N LYS A 13 14.51 -1.05 4.56
CA LYS A 13 13.99 -2.41 4.41
C LYS A 13 13.25 -2.78 5.70
N PRO A 14 12.01 -3.31 5.67
CA PRO A 14 11.55 -4.16 6.75
C PRO A 14 11.92 -5.58 6.38
N GLU A 15 12.92 -6.07 7.11
CA GLU A 15 13.15 -7.50 7.28
C GLU A 15 11.92 -8.14 7.93
N LYS A 16 11.44 -9.21 7.28
CA LYS A 16 11.14 -10.52 7.87
C LYS A 16 10.10 -10.63 9.01
N ASN A 17 9.08 -11.44 8.67
CA ASN A 17 8.53 -12.56 9.44
C ASN A 17 7.30 -12.32 10.34
N GLY A 18 6.39 -13.31 10.27
CA GLY A 18 5.30 -13.54 11.21
C GLY A 18 4.01 -12.85 10.79
N GLU A 19 2.83 -13.43 10.90
CA GLU A 19 2.41 -14.75 11.30
C GLU A 19 0.95 -14.84 10.81
N LYS A 20 0.50 -16.04 10.49
CA LYS A 20 -0.81 -16.33 9.94
C LYS A 20 -1.91 -16.03 10.98
N VAL A 21 -2.31 -14.78 11.14
CA VAL A 21 -3.47 -14.43 11.97
C VAL A 21 -4.72 -14.34 11.10
N GLN A 22 -5.47 -15.45 11.11
CA GLN A 22 -6.85 -15.53 10.67
C GLN A 22 -7.75 -14.63 11.54
N GLY A 23 -7.66 -13.32 11.36
CA GLY A 23 -8.72 -12.38 11.69
C GLY A 23 -9.45 -12.03 10.41
N LYS A 24 -10.76 -11.78 10.46
CA LYS A 24 -11.50 -11.16 9.35
C LYS A 24 -10.98 -9.73 9.13
N THR A 25 -9.79 -9.57 8.57
CA THR A 25 -9.19 -8.30 8.22
C THR A 25 -9.52 -8.05 6.75
N SER A 26 -10.12 -6.89 6.45
CA SER A 26 -10.40 -6.47 5.08
C SER A 26 -9.19 -6.76 4.19
N SER A 27 -9.38 -7.58 3.15
CA SER A 27 -8.28 -7.94 2.26
C SER A 27 -7.88 -6.73 1.42
N ILE A 28 -6.60 -6.62 1.06
CA ILE A 28 -6.14 -5.60 0.08
C ILE A 28 -6.89 -5.68 -1.26
N GLU A 29 -7.48 -6.83 -1.58
CA GLU A 29 -8.31 -7.08 -2.76
C GLU A 29 -9.68 -6.39 -2.72
N ASP A 30 -10.11 -5.91 -1.56
CA ASP A 30 -11.36 -5.15 -1.39
C ASP A 30 -11.20 -3.68 -1.81
N LEU A 31 -9.95 -3.23 -2.00
CA LEU A 31 -9.65 -1.86 -2.37
C LEU A 31 -9.95 -1.56 -3.83
N SER A 32 -10.53 -0.38 -4.07
CA SER A 32 -10.80 0.09 -5.42
C SER A 32 -9.50 0.31 -6.19
N GLY A 33 -9.30 -0.48 -7.25
CA GLY A 33 -8.09 -0.45 -8.08
C GLY A 33 -7.08 -1.57 -7.79
N VAL A 34 -7.33 -2.41 -6.79
CA VAL A 34 -6.53 -3.62 -6.54
C VAL A 34 -7.21 -4.83 -7.18
N GLY A 35 -6.60 -5.38 -8.22
CA GLY A 35 -6.98 -6.69 -8.77
C GLY A 35 -6.18 -7.83 -8.14
N PRO A 36 -6.53 -9.10 -8.41
CA PRO A 36 -5.82 -10.26 -7.87
C PRO A 36 -4.32 -10.26 -8.22
N ALA A 37 -3.97 -9.83 -9.44
CA ALA A 37 -2.58 -9.71 -9.87
C ALA A 37 -1.80 -8.61 -9.13
N THR A 38 -2.46 -7.49 -8.80
CA THR A 38 -1.86 -6.41 -8.01
C THR A 38 -1.71 -6.83 -6.56
N ALA A 39 -2.74 -7.47 -5.99
CA ALA A 39 -2.73 -7.97 -4.62
C ALA A 39 -1.61 -8.98 -4.39
N GLU A 40 -1.37 -9.90 -5.33
CA GLU A 40 -0.26 -10.85 -5.26
C GLU A 40 1.09 -10.13 -5.15
N LYS A 41 1.37 -9.20 -6.08
CA LYS A 41 2.61 -8.41 -6.06
C LYS A 41 2.76 -7.59 -4.78
N LEU A 42 1.68 -6.97 -4.32
CA LEU A 42 1.68 -6.21 -3.07
C LEU A 42 2.02 -7.10 -1.88
N ARG A 43 1.48 -8.33 -1.81
CA ARG A 43 1.86 -9.31 -0.78
C ARG A 43 3.32 -9.75 -0.89
N GLU A 44 3.84 -9.95 -2.10
CA GLU A 44 5.26 -10.26 -2.33
C GLU A 44 6.18 -9.13 -1.85
N MET A 45 5.73 -7.88 -1.98
CA MET A 45 6.41 -6.70 -1.46
C MET A 45 6.23 -6.49 0.06
N GLY A 46 5.37 -7.29 0.72
CA GLY A 46 5.11 -7.19 2.15
C GLY A 46 3.84 -6.40 2.53
N PHE A 47 3.09 -5.87 1.56
CA PHE A 47 1.80 -5.24 1.78
C PHE A 47 0.70 -6.30 1.88
N GLN A 48 0.54 -6.87 3.08
CA GLN A 48 -0.46 -7.93 3.33
C GLN A 48 -1.79 -7.39 3.84
N THR A 49 -1.80 -6.17 4.40
CA THR A 49 -2.99 -5.56 4.99
C THR A 49 -3.29 -4.19 4.41
N VAL A 50 -4.52 -3.73 4.63
CA VAL A 50 -4.98 -2.41 4.22
C VAL A 50 -4.20 -1.30 4.93
N GLU A 51 -3.77 -1.52 6.18
CA GLU A 51 -2.91 -0.58 6.91
C GLU A 51 -1.59 -0.36 6.18
N SER A 52 -0.94 -1.44 5.73
CA SER A 52 0.33 -1.34 5.00
C SER A 52 0.17 -0.52 3.72
N ILE A 53 -0.95 -0.69 3.00
CA ILE A 53 -1.26 0.10 1.79
C ILE A 53 -1.54 1.57 2.13
N ALA A 54 -2.25 1.85 3.23
CA ALA A 54 -2.63 3.22 3.62
C ALA A 54 -1.43 4.10 4.01
N VAL A 55 -0.36 3.48 4.53
CA VAL A 55 0.91 4.14 4.87
C VAL A 55 1.95 4.08 3.74
N ALA A 56 1.70 3.27 2.70
CA ALA A 56 2.58 3.16 1.55
C ALA A 56 2.63 4.47 0.73
N SER A 57 3.75 4.65 0.05
CA SER A 57 4.01 5.72 -0.89
C SER A 57 3.64 5.31 -2.32
N ILE A 58 3.34 6.31 -3.16
CA ILE A 58 3.04 6.08 -4.59
C ILE A 58 4.18 5.31 -5.28
N GLY A 59 5.44 5.59 -4.92
CA GLY A 59 6.60 4.89 -5.47
C GLY A 59 6.57 3.38 -5.22
N GLU A 60 6.22 2.96 -4.01
CA GLU A 60 6.15 1.54 -3.63
C GLU A 60 5.02 0.82 -4.39
N LEU A 61 3.87 1.46 -4.56
CA LEU A 61 2.77 0.91 -5.35
C LEU A 61 3.12 0.81 -6.85
N LYS A 62 3.96 1.72 -7.37
CA LYS A 62 4.42 1.65 -8.76
C LYS A 62 5.33 0.44 -9.02
N ASP A 63 6.09 0.01 -8.02
CA ASP A 63 6.88 -1.23 -8.12
C ASP A 63 5.98 -2.47 -8.27
N ALA A 64 4.73 -2.43 -7.77
CA ALA A 64 3.71 -3.45 -8.03
C ALA A 64 3.10 -3.35 -9.46
N GLY A 65 3.54 -2.40 -10.29
CA GLY A 65 3.05 -2.18 -11.65
C GLY A 65 1.81 -1.29 -11.75
N LEU A 66 1.56 -0.46 -10.73
CA LEU A 66 0.49 0.54 -10.74
C LEU A 66 0.97 1.86 -11.40
N THR A 67 0.03 2.65 -11.92
CA THR A 67 0.29 4.02 -12.36
C THR A 67 0.13 5.00 -11.20
N ASP A 68 0.71 6.21 -11.30
CA ASP A 68 0.63 7.23 -10.25
C ASP A 68 -0.82 7.53 -9.81
N SER A 69 -1.75 7.64 -10.78
CA SER A 69 -3.17 7.87 -10.50
C SER A 69 -3.87 6.67 -9.87
N SER A 70 -3.51 5.43 -10.24
CA SER A 70 -4.09 4.24 -9.62
C SER A 70 -3.57 4.04 -8.20
N ALA A 71 -2.26 4.23 -8.00
CA ALA A 71 -1.63 4.15 -6.69
C ALA A 71 -2.25 5.15 -5.70
N GLU A 72 -2.43 6.41 -6.11
CA GLU A 72 -3.09 7.43 -5.28
C GLU A 72 -4.52 7.03 -4.87
N LYS A 73 -5.31 6.51 -5.82
CA LYS A 73 -6.67 6.03 -5.55
C LYS A 73 -6.69 4.87 -4.56
N ILE A 74 -5.77 3.91 -4.72
CA ILE A 74 -5.66 2.75 -3.84
C ILE A 74 -5.27 3.16 -2.42
N ILE A 75 -4.29 4.07 -2.26
CA ILE A 75 -3.90 4.61 -0.94
C ILE A 75 -5.08 5.30 -0.27
N ASN A 76 -5.81 6.13 -1.01
CA ASN A 76 -6.97 6.85 -0.48
C ASN A 76 -8.09 5.87 -0.09
N SER A 77 -8.41 4.90 -0.95
CA SER A 77 -9.37 3.83 -0.65
C SER A 77 -8.96 3.09 0.61
N ALA A 78 -7.69 2.75 0.77
CA ALA A 78 -7.17 2.09 1.97
C ALA A 78 -7.38 2.94 3.23
N ARG A 79 -7.05 4.23 3.17
CA ARG A 79 -7.26 5.17 4.28
C ARG A 79 -8.74 5.33 4.63
N GLU A 80 -9.62 5.37 3.65
CA GLU A 80 -11.07 5.45 3.85
C GLU A 80 -11.63 4.17 4.48
N SER A 81 -11.19 3.00 4.00
CA SER A 81 -11.55 1.71 4.58
C SER A 81 -11.15 1.61 6.06
N LEU A 82 -9.98 2.12 6.43
CA LEU A 82 -9.54 2.16 7.83
C LEU A 82 -10.32 3.19 8.65
N LYS A 83 -10.66 4.34 8.07
CA LYS A 83 -11.41 5.40 8.75
C LYS A 83 -12.86 4.99 9.05
N MET A 84 -13.50 4.21 8.17
CA MET A 84 -14.82 3.63 8.43
C MET A 84 -14.81 2.53 9.51
N GLY A 85 -13.63 1.99 9.86
CA GLY A 85 -13.48 1.04 10.97
C GLY A 85 -13.48 1.69 12.36
N PHE A 86 -13.40 3.03 12.44
CA PHE A 86 -13.49 3.80 13.68
C PHE A 86 -14.81 4.58 13.72
N GLU A 87 -15.92 3.88 13.89
CA GLU A 87 -17.19 4.51 14.25
C GLU A 87 -17.53 4.12 15.69
N THR A 88 -17.81 5.12 16.53
CA THR A 88 -18.13 5.04 17.96
C THR A 88 -19.44 4.32 18.25
#